data_AF-A0A4Y8PNS3-F1
#
_entry.id   AF-A0A4Y8PNS3-F1
#
_cell.length_a   1.000
_cell.length_b   1.000
_cell.length_c   1.000
_cell.angle_alpha   90.00
_cell.angle_beta   90.00
_cell.angle_gamma   90.00
#
_symmetry.space_group_name_H-M   'P 1'
#
loop_
_entity.id
_entity.type
_entity.pdbx_description
1 polymer ?
#
loop_
_entity_poly.entity_id
_entity_poly.type
_entity_poly.pdbx_seq_one_letter_code
_entity_poly.pdbx_strand_id
1 'polypeptide(L)'
;PLSSIVNGVTPLISGTDYTLVGSTITISKDYLAAQANGPVTLTLNFNAGATQTLTITVSDSTPSNSTISPTTATFDKNTADTSAGHYQNVTTTATLNGNTLSSIVNGVTPLISGTDYTLVGSTITIDKAYL
;
A
#
# COMPACT_ATOMS: atom_id res chain seq x y z
N PRO A 1 -11.10 37.42 -15.63
CA PRO A 1 -11.91 36.18 -15.58
C PRO A 1 -11.09 34.97 -16.02
N LEU A 2 -11.28 33.81 -15.39
CA LEU A 2 -10.64 32.58 -15.85
C LEU A 2 -11.12 32.25 -17.28
N SER A 3 -10.20 31.95 -18.19
CA SER A 3 -10.51 31.54 -19.57
C SER A 3 -10.35 30.04 -19.76
N SER A 4 -9.31 29.41 -19.19
CA SER A 4 -9.12 27.96 -19.24
C SER A 4 -8.17 27.47 -18.13
N ILE A 5 -8.21 26.16 -17.88
CA ILE A 5 -7.21 25.43 -17.09
C ILE A 5 -6.64 24.35 -18.00
N VAL A 6 -5.31 24.23 -18.04
CA VAL A 6 -4.62 23.18 -18.81
C VAL A 6 -3.65 22.42 -17.92
N ASN A 7 -3.49 21.11 -18.15
CA ASN A 7 -2.40 20.30 -17.62
C ASN A 7 -1.40 20.05 -18.74
N GLY A 8 -0.26 20.75 -18.69
CA GLY A 8 0.64 20.86 -19.84
C GLY A 8 -0.08 21.52 -21.03
N VAL A 9 -0.36 20.75 -22.07
CA VAL A 9 -1.09 21.20 -23.27
C VAL A 9 -2.55 20.73 -23.31
N THR A 10 -2.97 19.90 -22.35
CA THR A 10 -4.30 19.28 -22.34
C THR A 10 -5.29 20.15 -21.58
N PRO A 11 -6.33 20.69 -22.22
CA PRO A 11 -7.37 21.44 -21.53
C PRO A 11 -8.18 20.55 -20.59
N LEU A 12 -8.49 21.07 -19.40
CA LEU A 12 -9.48 20.48 -18.50
C LEU A 12 -10.89 20.87 -18.96
N ILE A 13 -11.83 19.95 -18.83
CA ILE A 13 -13.24 20.11 -19.20
C ILE A 13 -14.02 20.72 -18.02
N SER A 14 -14.60 21.90 -18.23
CA SER A 14 -15.48 22.55 -17.24
C SER A 14 -16.73 21.69 -16.98
N GLY A 15 -17.09 21.51 -15.73
CA GLY A 15 -18.19 20.64 -15.28
C GLY A 15 -17.80 19.19 -15.04
N THR A 16 -16.65 18.73 -15.56
CA THR A 16 -16.15 17.35 -15.39
C THR A 16 -14.84 17.33 -14.61
N ASP A 17 -13.81 17.99 -15.13
CA ASP A 17 -12.47 18.00 -14.53
C ASP A 17 -12.33 19.10 -13.49
N TYR A 18 -13.07 20.19 -13.66
CA TYR A 18 -13.15 21.27 -12.67
C TYR A 18 -14.50 22.00 -12.72
N THR A 19 -14.82 22.70 -11.65
CA THR A 19 -15.93 23.65 -11.60
C THR A 19 -15.45 25.03 -11.13
N LEU A 20 -16.08 26.09 -11.63
CA LEU A 20 -15.86 27.47 -11.17
C LEU A 20 -17.19 28.02 -10.63
N VAL A 21 -17.26 28.29 -9.33
CA VAL A 21 -18.43 28.91 -8.68
C VAL A 21 -17.98 30.21 -8.02
N GLY A 22 -18.48 31.34 -8.52
CA GLY A 22 -17.97 32.66 -8.13
C GLY A 22 -16.49 32.79 -8.48
N SER A 23 -15.63 32.92 -7.46
CA SER A 23 -14.17 32.98 -7.59
C SER A 23 -13.47 31.67 -7.19
N THR A 24 -14.22 30.62 -6.85
CA THR A 24 -13.67 29.35 -6.35
C THR A 24 -13.57 28.32 -7.47
N ILE A 25 -12.34 27.87 -7.75
CA ILE A 25 -12.05 26.76 -8.64
C ILE A 25 -11.96 25.49 -7.80
N THR A 26 -12.72 24.45 -8.17
CA THR A 26 -12.61 23.11 -7.58
C THR A 26 -12.12 22.16 -8.67
N ILE A 27 -10.97 21.51 -8.45
CA ILE A 27 -10.49 20.43 -9.32
C ILE A 27 -11.13 19.13 -8.86
N SER A 28 -11.69 18.36 -9.79
CA SER A 28 -12.40 17.11 -9.49
C SER A 28 -11.46 16.07 -8.89
N LYS A 29 -11.94 15.37 -7.86
CA LYS A 29 -11.21 14.22 -7.28
C LYS A 29 -10.97 13.11 -8.32
N ASP A 30 -11.90 12.91 -9.26
CA ASP A 30 -11.80 11.85 -10.26
C ASP A 30 -10.75 12.21 -11.32
N TYR A 31 -10.63 13.51 -11.65
CA TYR A 31 -9.54 14.01 -12.48
C TYR A 31 -8.17 13.81 -11.81
N LEU A 32 -8.05 14.16 -10.52
CA LEU A 32 -6.80 13.99 -9.76
C LEU A 32 -6.42 12.51 -9.58
N ALA A 33 -7.40 11.63 -9.34
CA ALA A 33 -7.19 10.19 -9.20
C ALA A 33 -6.69 9.53 -10.49
N ALA A 34 -6.96 10.11 -11.66
CA ALA A 34 -6.47 9.63 -12.95
C ALA A 34 -5.04 10.08 -13.27
N GLN A 35 -4.46 10.99 -12.48
CA GLN A 35 -3.08 11.45 -12.70
C GLN A 35 -2.08 10.45 -12.10
N ALA A 36 -0.89 10.38 -12.69
CA ALA A 36 0.20 9.61 -12.10
C ALA A 36 0.66 10.20 -10.76
N ASN A 37 1.20 9.35 -9.88
CA ASN A 37 1.84 9.81 -8.66
C ASN A 37 2.99 10.78 -9.00
N GLY A 38 3.03 11.92 -8.32
CA GLY A 38 3.99 12.99 -8.55
C GLY A 38 3.34 14.37 -8.67
N PRO A 39 4.14 15.39 -9.03
CA PRO A 39 3.64 16.74 -9.23
C PRO A 39 2.82 16.83 -10.54
N VAL A 40 1.61 17.37 -10.43
CA VAL A 40 0.74 17.79 -11.52
C VAL A 40 0.68 19.30 -11.49
N THR A 41 1.11 19.96 -12.57
CA THR A 41 1.10 21.43 -12.67
C THR A 41 0.00 21.86 -13.61
N LEU A 42 -1.00 22.54 -13.06
CA LEU A 42 -2.09 23.14 -13.82
C LEU A 42 -1.76 24.60 -14.14
N THR A 43 -1.95 25.01 -15.38
CA THR A 43 -1.84 26.42 -15.80
C THR A 43 -3.23 27.00 -15.92
N LEU A 44 -3.48 28.05 -15.14
CA LEU A 44 -4.70 28.84 -15.14
C LEU A 44 -4.50 30.04 -16.06
N ASN A 45 -5.25 30.05 -17.17
CA ASN A 45 -5.25 31.15 -18.12
C ASN A 45 -6.40 32.09 -17.78
N PHE A 46 -6.12 33.40 -17.83
CA PHE A 46 -7.10 34.44 -17.63
C PHE A 46 -7.32 35.18 -18.95
N ASN A 47 -8.50 35.78 -19.13
CA ASN A 47 -8.80 36.60 -20.30
C ASN A 47 -7.98 37.91 -20.37
N ALA A 48 -7.33 38.29 -19.26
CA ALA A 48 -6.42 39.41 -19.13
C ALA A 48 -5.47 39.16 -17.96
N GLY A 49 -4.28 39.76 -18.00
CA GLY A 49 -3.25 39.57 -16.99
C GLY A 49 -2.37 38.33 -17.24
N ALA A 50 -1.46 38.06 -16.32
CA ALA A 50 -0.53 36.94 -16.41
C ALA A 50 -1.23 35.59 -16.14
N THR A 51 -0.70 34.52 -16.73
CA THR A 51 -1.07 33.15 -16.40
C THR A 51 -0.52 32.78 -15.03
N GLN A 52 -1.26 31.96 -14.29
CA GLN A 52 -0.84 31.46 -12.97
C GLN A 52 -0.71 29.95 -13.01
N THR A 53 0.18 29.39 -12.20
CA THR A 53 0.33 27.93 -12.07
C THR A 53 -0.12 27.45 -10.69
N LEU A 54 -0.74 26.27 -10.65
CA LEU A 54 -1.09 25.53 -9.45
C LEU A 54 -0.42 24.16 -9.53
N THR A 55 0.55 23.91 -8.65
CA THR A 55 1.19 22.60 -8.53
C THR A 55 0.49 21.79 -7.45
N ILE A 56 0.05 20.59 -7.81
CA ILE A 56 -0.64 19.63 -6.95
C ILE A 56 0.24 18.38 -6.87
N THR A 57 0.60 17.92 -5.67
CA THR A 57 1.30 16.65 -5.50
C THR A 57 0.28 15.54 -5.33
N VAL A 58 0.18 14.65 -6.32
CA VAL A 58 -0.65 13.45 -6.27
C VAL A 58 0.17 12.31 -5.68
N SER A 59 -0.36 11.65 -4.65
CA SER A 59 0.24 10.45 -4.09
C SER A 59 -0.82 9.40 -3.80
N ASP A 60 -0.51 8.15 -4.15
CA ASP A 60 -1.26 6.99 -3.71
C ASP A 60 -0.62 6.44 -2.44
N SER A 61 -1.42 6.34 -1.38
CA SER A 61 -0.99 5.84 -0.06
C SER A 61 -1.54 4.46 0.24
N THR A 62 -2.14 3.78 -0.75
CA THR A 62 -2.59 2.40 -0.60
C THR A 62 -1.42 1.50 -0.16
N PRO A 63 -1.53 0.82 0.99
CA PRO A 63 -0.47 -0.06 1.45
C PRO A 63 -0.29 -1.22 0.47
N SER A 64 0.96 -1.54 0.15
CA SER A 64 1.29 -2.75 -0.59
C SER A 64 1.01 -3.98 0.27
N ASN A 65 0.43 -5.03 -0.30
CA ASN A 65 0.21 -6.29 0.42
C ASN A 65 1.54 -6.90 0.88
N SER A 66 1.55 -7.48 2.08
CA SER A 66 2.66 -8.32 2.54
C SER A 66 2.59 -9.72 1.92
N THR A 67 3.73 -10.39 1.82
CA THR A 67 3.81 -11.79 1.35
C THR A 67 4.65 -12.62 2.30
N ILE A 68 4.55 -13.94 2.20
CA ILE A 68 5.45 -14.88 2.89
C ILE A 68 6.06 -15.87 1.89
N SER A 69 7.26 -16.36 2.18
CA SER A 69 7.90 -17.45 1.43
C SER A 69 8.82 -18.29 2.33
N PRO A 70 8.75 -19.62 2.29
CA PRO A 70 7.78 -20.42 1.53
C PRO A 70 6.35 -20.32 2.11
N THR A 71 5.34 -20.65 1.29
CA THR A 71 3.92 -20.70 1.70
C THR A 71 3.47 -22.10 2.16
N THR A 72 4.35 -23.09 2.06
CA THR A 72 4.12 -24.47 2.49
C THR A 72 5.35 -24.98 3.22
N ALA A 73 5.12 -25.87 4.19
CA ALA A 73 6.15 -26.55 4.94
C ALA A 73 5.60 -27.91 5.41
N THR A 74 6.51 -28.82 5.75
CA THR A 74 6.19 -30.14 6.32
C THR A 74 6.68 -30.22 7.75
N PHE A 75 5.92 -30.87 8.63
CA PHE A 75 6.33 -31.18 9.98
C PHE A 75 6.20 -32.68 10.22
N ASP A 76 7.33 -33.33 10.51
CA ASP A 76 7.33 -34.74 10.93
C ASP A 76 7.11 -34.81 12.45
N LYS A 77 6.10 -35.59 12.86
CA LYS A 77 5.73 -35.81 14.26
C LYS A 77 6.59 -36.86 14.98
N ASN A 78 7.51 -37.51 14.28
CA ASN A 78 8.41 -38.50 14.88
C ASN A 78 9.42 -37.85 15.83
N THR A 79 9.07 -37.81 17.12
CA THR A 79 9.90 -37.17 18.15
C THR A 79 11.26 -37.85 18.37
N ALA A 80 11.43 -39.08 17.87
CA ALA A 80 12.68 -39.83 17.97
C ALA A 80 13.70 -39.45 16.89
N ASP A 81 13.25 -38.85 15.78
CA ASP A 81 14.13 -38.42 14.70
C ASP A 81 14.52 -36.96 14.88
N THR A 82 15.79 -36.73 15.22
CA THR A 82 16.36 -35.39 15.42
C THR A 82 17.10 -34.87 14.19
N SER A 83 16.98 -35.55 13.05
CA SER A 83 17.60 -35.12 11.79
C SER A 83 17.01 -33.80 11.30
N ALA A 84 17.77 -33.05 10.51
CA ALA A 84 17.29 -31.78 9.97
C ALA A 84 16.00 -31.98 9.15
N GLY A 85 14.95 -31.21 9.47
CA GLY A 85 13.64 -31.33 8.84
C GLY A 85 12.64 -32.25 9.58
N HIS A 86 13.07 -32.95 10.64
CA HIS A 86 12.22 -33.85 11.42
C HIS A 86 12.02 -33.33 12.84
N TYR A 87 10.78 -33.24 13.32
CA TYR A 87 10.46 -32.75 14.66
C TYR A 87 11.17 -31.44 15.07
N GLN A 88 11.20 -30.48 14.15
CA GLN A 88 11.82 -29.16 14.29
C GLN A 88 10.83 -28.04 14.00
N ASN A 89 11.16 -26.82 14.42
CA ASN A 89 10.36 -25.63 14.15
C ASN A 89 10.14 -25.44 12.64
N VAL A 90 9.01 -24.83 12.29
CA VAL A 90 8.68 -24.47 10.91
C VAL A 90 8.92 -22.98 10.72
N THR A 91 9.60 -22.60 9.63
CA THR A 91 9.92 -21.21 9.35
C THR A 91 9.33 -20.72 8.02
N THR A 92 9.00 -19.45 7.97
CA THR A 92 8.71 -18.71 6.74
C THR A 92 9.23 -17.28 6.87
N THR A 93 9.52 -16.63 5.75
CA THR A 93 9.99 -15.24 5.73
C THR A 93 8.90 -14.32 5.21
N ALA A 94 8.61 -13.26 5.94
CA ALA A 94 7.65 -12.24 5.54
C ALA A 94 8.33 -11.07 4.81
N THR A 95 7.78 -10.68 3.66
CA THR A 95 8.06 -9.40 3.01
C THR A 95 6.95 -8.43 3.39
N LEU A 96 7.23 -7.52 4.34
CA LEU A 96 6.18 -6.74 4.99
C LEU A 96 5.68 -5.52 4.20
N ASN A 97 6.46 -4.97 3.26
CA ASN A 97 6.04 -3.84 2.40
C ASN A 97 5.44 -2.63 3.16
N GLY A 98 6.00 -2.32 4.34
CA GLY A 98 5.54 -1.22 5.19
C GLY A 98 4.45 -1.61 6.21
N ASN A 99 3.96 -2.85 6.19
CA ASN A 99 3.01 -3.36 7.16
C ASN A 99 3.71 -4.02 8.36
N THR A 100 2.90 -4.50 9.31
CA THR A 100 3.33 -5.27 10.47
C THR A 100 2.50 -6.54 10.61
N LEU A 101 3.11 -7.66 10.99
CA LEU A 101 2.36 -8.87 11.35
C LEU A 101 1.59 -8.64 12.65
N SER A 102 0.26 -8.75 12.60
CA SER A 102 -0.60 -8.54 13.77
C SER A 102 -0.90 -9.82 14.55
N SER A 103 -1.16 -10.93 13.85
CA SER A 103 -1.48 -12.22 14.46
C SER A 103 -1.23 -13.36 13.50
N ILE A 104 -1.07 -14.57 14.05
CA ILE A 104 -1.14 -15.84 13.32
C ILE A 104 -2.30 -16.62 13.93
N VAL A 105 -3.15 -17.21 13.09
CA VAL A 105 -4.29 -18.02 13.53
C VAL A 105 -4.20 -19.42 12.90
N ASN A 106 -4.58 -20.42 13.68
CA ASN A 106 -4.86 -21.77 13.17
C ASN A 106 -6.38 -21.98 13.23
N GLY A 107 -7.02 -21.88 12.06
CA GLY A 107 -8.48 -21.77 11.99
C GLY A 107 -8.96 -20.48 12.66
N VAL A 108 -9.58 -20.61 13.84
CA VAL A 108 -10.08 -19.47 14.64
C VAL A 108 -9.25 -19.21 15.90
N THR A 109 -8.26 -20.05 16.20
CA THR A 109 -7.46 -19.95 17.42
C THR A 109 -6.21 -19.11 17.15
N PRO A 110 -6.04 -17.95 17.81
CA PRO A 110 -4.81 -17.17 17.73
C PRO A 110 -3.65 -17.91 18.40
N LEU A 111 -2.49 -17.88 17.75
CA LEU A 111 -1.23 -18.31 18.36
C LEU A 111 -0.68 -17.19 19.26
N ILE A 112 0.00 -17.58 20.33
CA ILE A 112 0.61 -16.69 21.31
C ILE A 112 2.05 -16.34 20.88
N SER A 113 2.29 -15.06 20.59
CA SER A 113 3.64 -14.56 20.28
C SER A 113 4.60 -14.78 21.46
N GLY A 114 5.80 -15.28 21.17
CA GLY A 114 6.82 -15.66 22.15
C GLY A 114 6.63 -17.04 22.77
N THR A 115 5.50 -17.72 22.53
CA THR A 115 5.22 -19.09 23.00
C THR A 115 5.00 -20.04 21.83
N ASP A 116 3.98 -19.80 21.02
CA ASP A 116 3.63 -20.65 19.87
C ASP A 116 4.41 -20.26 18.61
N TYR A 117 4.80 -18.98 18.51
CA TYR A 117 5.63 -18.49 17.42
C TYR A 117 6.52 -17.32 17.85
N THR A 118 7.57 -17.07 17.07
CA THR A 118 8.39 -15.86 17.18
C THR A 118 8.51 -15.17 15.83
N LEU A 119 8.69 -13.85 15.85
CA LEU A 119 9.04 -13.04 14.68
C LEU A 119 10.35 -12.31 14.99
N VAL A 120 11.42 -12.69 14.28
CA VAL A 120 12.75 -12.07 14.41
C VAL A 120 13.18 -11.53 13.06
N GLY A 121 13.34 -10.21 12.96
CA GLY A 121 13.46 -9.54 11.66
C GLY A 121 12.23 -9.81 10.80
N SER A 122 12.42 -10.43 9.65
CA SER A 122 11.35 -10.91 8.77
C SER A 122 11.03 -12.39 8.92
N THR A 123 11.76 -13.13 9.75
CA THR A 123 11.58 -14.59 9.88
C THR A 123 10.53 -14.90 10.93
N ILE A 124 9.45 -15.54 10.50
CA ILE A 124 8.42 -16.12 11.35
C ILE A 124 8.82 -17.57 11.63
N THR A 125 8.87 -17.95 12.91
CA THR A 125 9.13 -19.33 13.34
C THR A 125 7.94 -19.81 14.16
N ILE A 126 7.26 -20.86 13.70
CA ILE A 126 6.26 -21.60 14.48
C ILE A 126 7.02 -22.65 15.30
N ASP A 127 6.81 -22.65 16.61
CA ASP A 127 7.51 -23.56 17.51
C ASP A 127 7.01 -25.00 17.31
N LYS A 128 7.93 -25.96 17.33
CA LYS A 128 7.58 -27.39 17.27
C LYS A 128 6.74 -27.86 18.45
N ALA A 129 6.78 -27.17 19.59
CA ALA A 129 5.92 -27.49 20.73
C ALA A 129 4.44 -27.17 20.45
N TYR A 130 4.15 -26.30 19.48
CA TYR A 130 2.80 -25.98 19.03
C TYR A 130 2.28 -26.92 17.93
N LEU A 131 3.17 -27.49 17.10
CA LEU A 131 2.86 -28.32 15.92
C LEU A 131 2.59 -29.80 16.24
#